data_AF-A0A0F0HXY8-F1
#
_entry.id   AF-A0A0F0HXY8-F1
#
_cell.length_a   1.000
_cell.length_b   1.000
_cell.length_c   1.000
_cell.angle_alpha   90.00
_cell.angle_beta   90.00
_cell.angle_gamma   90.00
#
_symmetry.space_group_name_H-M   'P 1'
#
loop_
_entity.id
_entity.type
_entity.pdbx_description
1 polymer ?
#
loop_
_entity_poly.entity_id
_entity_poly.type
_entity_poly.pdbx_seq_one_letter_code
_entity_poly.pdbx_strand_id
1 'polypeptide(L)'
;MILNLPLLAVLSGAGVTWAASSPNCLSGSSFDTCCSNRDAVGKGTVDGVVMNYACGTYAKDETVGFGTVHKGAANAKECAGLCASDASCQAGFWSKVGSKCYLLNGSGYKTYHNKGTFLLFEKTTEEPGSVDECKDRVDSTTSQCNAEKDKIKQQGSQLLQKCQDEKDQAIAGSGSKCEAEKDAIRKESAQLAEQASKQCEADKSQALTQASKQCEADKNQAIAGAGSKCEAEKDAIRKENAQLADQASKQCEVDKNQALTQAESKCEAEKDAIRKENAQLAEQATKQCEANKDQLRQQAATAASEYEKKIADLQAQLTQCQANVPTAKPVPAIDPNCESNSWVNMCSSCSQDTFVIDGKEFKKKCGVRTVGAREEQWLYRASLIACLKPSGCSMGTLSSSEIRMMALAIASNTEINTTLAKMPTAPGVINGNFNSFDGHWIVDGQSVQFRGNFSQSVEQFQSGTATLEYDTIEDLVGPYVTDTAHTPSHVGNTDVVLSFTNHAGKKVKITGSLSFPIAERSTLTGQGVWIIQGN
;
A
#
# COMPACT_ATOMS: atom_id res chain seq x y z
N MET A 1 -15.09 -71.21 0.51
CA MET A 1 -15.17 -72.46 1.29
C MET A 1 -16.43 -73.20 0.85
N ILE A 2 -16.25 -74.48 0.56
CA ILE A 2 -17.21 -75.45 0.00
C ILE A 2 -18.43 -75.58 0.93
N LEU A 3 -19.65 -75.62 0.39
CA LEU A 3 -20.82 -76.10 1.13
C LEU A 3 -21.64 -77.08 0.28
N ASN A 4 -21.56 -78.34 0.72
CA ASN A 4 -22.30 -79.52 0.30
C ASN A 4 -23.81 -79.35 0.52
N LEU A 5 -24.61 -79.77 -0.47
CA LEU A 5 -26.01 -80.19 -0.28
C LEU A 5 -26.10 -81.71 -0.39
N PRO A 6 -26.79 -82.42 0.52
CA PRO A 6 -27.21 -83.80 0.28
C PRO A 6 -28.69 -83.92 -0.13
N LEU A 7 -28.91 -84.91 -1.00
CA LEU A 7 -30.16 -85.55 -1.43
C LEU A 7 -31.19 -85.79 -0.32
N LEU A 8 -32.47 -85.74 -0.71
CA LEU A 8 -33.53 -86.54 -0.10
C LEU A 8 -34.44 -87.13 -1.21
N ALA A 9 -34.54 -88.45 -1.20
CA ALA A 9 -35.33 -89.28 -2.11
C ALA A 9 -36.41 -90.05 -1.32
N VAL A 10 -37.33 -90.67 -2.07
CA VAL A 10 -38.30 -91.75 -1.74
C VAL A 10 -39.53 -91.32 -0.90
N LEU A 11 -40.79 -91.77 -1.12
CA LEU A 11 -41.36 -93.05 -1.56
C LEU A 11 -42.75 -92.92 -2.21
N SER A 12 -43.01 -93.85 -3.12
CA SER A 12 -44.26 -94.20 -3.79
C SER A 12 -45.06 -95.30 -3.06
N GLY A 13 -46.36 -95.44 -3.38
CA GLY A 13 -47.22 -96.59 -3.06
C GLY A 13 -48.67 -96.17 -2.77
N ALA A 14 -49.74 -96.85 -3.15
CA ALA A 14 -49.96 -98.05 -3.94
C ALA A 14 -51.42 -97.99 -4.47
N GLY A 15 -51.67 -98.60 -5.63
CA GLY A 15 -53.01 -98.72 -6.20
C GLY A 15 -53.87 -99.74 -5.44
N VAL A 16 -55.19 -99.54 -5.52
CA VAL A 16 -56.17 -100.54 -5.10
C VAL A 16 -57.29 -100.58 -6.13
N THR A 17 -57.40 -101.68 -6.86
CA THR A 17 -58.55 -102.07 -7.69
C THR A 17 -59.50 -102.94 -6.87
N TRP A 18 -60.79 -102.59 -6.83
CA TRP A 18 -61.87 -103.50 -6.42
C TRP A 18 -63.00 -103.43 -7.45
N ALA A 19 -63.34 -104.60 -8.01
CA ALA A 19 -64.51 -104.81 -8.84
C ALA A 19 -65.76 -104.76 -7.96
N ALA A 20 -66.60 -103.75 -8.14
CA ALA A 20 -67.92 -103.67 -7.53
C ALA A 20 -68.95 -104.26 -8.48
N SER A 21 -69.82 -105.11 -7.91
CA SER A 21 -71.16 -105.46 -8.40
C SER A 21 -71.76 -104.34 -9.26
N SER A 22 -72.17 -104.66 -10.49
CA SER A 22 -72.61 -103.71 -11.51
C SER A 22 -73.45 -102.57 -10.92
N PRO A 23 -72.94 -101.33 -10.92
CA PRO A 23 -73.70 -100.19 -10.41
C PRO A 23 -74.96 -100.07 -11.26
N ASN A 24 -76.10 -99.87 -10.61
CA ASN A 24 -77.39 -99.55 -11.23
C ASN A 24 -77.17 -98.55 -12.37
N CYS A 25 -77.05 -99.01 -13.61
CA CYS A 25 -76.47 -98.18 -14.66
C CYS A 25 -77.42 -97.04 -15.05
N LEU A 26 -78.72 -97.24 -14.79
CA LEU A 26 -79.77 -96.24 -14.95
C LEU A 26 -79.71 -95.14 -13.87
N SER A 27 -78.77 -95.19 -12.92
CA SER A 27 -78.50 -94.09 -12.00
C SER A 27 -77.58 -93.01 -12.60
N GLY A 28 -76.85 -93.34 -13.68
CA GLY A 28 -75.91 -92.46 -14.37
C GLY A 28 -76.54 -91.64 -15.52
N SER A 29 -75.90 -90.52 -15.87
CA SER A 29 -76.35 -89.60 -16.93
C SER A 29 -75.85 -89.96 -18.34
N SER A 30 -75.05 -91.02 -18.50
CA SER A 30 -74.45 -91.40 -19.79
C SER A 30 -74.95 -92.76 -20.28
N PHE A 31 -75.30 -92.83 -21.56
CA PHE A 31 -75.63 -94.08 -22.25
C PHE A 31 -74.52 -95.14 -22.12
N ASP A 32 -73.26 -94.70 -22.19
CA ASP A 32 -72.12 -95.62 -22.16
C ASP A 32 -71.92 -96.21 -20.74
N THR A 33 -72.51 -95.60 -19.70
CA THR A 33 -72.56 -96.18 -18.34
C THR A 33 -73.34 -97.50 -18.31
N CYS A 34 -74.40 -97.64 -19.12
CA CYS A 34 -75.17 -98.90 -19.25
C CYS A 34 -74.68 -99.79 -20.38
N CYS A 35 -74.32 -99.19 -21.51
CA CYS A 35 -74.16 -99.88 -22.78
C CYS A 35 -72.74 -99.77 -23.35
N SER A 36 -71.72 -99.78 -22.48
CA SER A 36 -70.32 -99.98 -22.89
C SER A 36 -70.17 -101.27 -23.71
N ASN A 37 -70.91 -102.33 -23.34
CA ASN A 37 -71.17 -103.48 -24.19
C ASN A 37 -72.57 -103.34 -24.83
N ARG A 38 -72.64 -103.43 -26.17
CA ARG A 38 -73.87 -103.19 -26.95
C ARG A 38 -74.93 -104.28 -26.79
N ASP A 39 -74.54 -105.44 -26.27
CA ASP A 39 -75.42 -106.57 -25.99
C ASP A 39 -75.72 -106.71 -24.49
N ALA A 40 -75.34 -105.71 -23.67
CA ALA A 40 -75.58 -105.76 -22.23
C ALA A 40 -77.08 -105.73 -21.91
N VAL A 41 -77.49 -106.64 -21.03
CA VAL A 41 -78.79 -106.65 -20.37
C VAL A 41 -78.58 -106.60 -18.87
N GLY A 42 -79.52 -106.00 -18.15
CA GLY A 42 -79.41 -105.92 -16.71
C GLY A 42 -80.63 -105.31 -16.05
N LYS A 43 -80.49 -105.05 -14.75
CA LYS A 43 -81.50 -104.39 -13.94
C LYS A 43 -80.99 -103.05 -13.46
N GLY A 44 -81.89 -102.07 -13.40
CA GLY A 44 -81.62 -100.79 -12.79
C GLY A 44 -82.85 -100.28 -12.04
N THR A 45 -82.65 -99.33 -11.14
CA THR A 45 -83.70 -98.69 -10.37
C THR A 45 -83.70 -97.20 -10.69
N VAL A 46 -84.84 -96.68 -11.15
CA VAL A 46 -85.02 -95.26 -11.45
C VAL A 46 -86.25 -94.78 -10.69
N ASP A 47 -86.08 -93.75 -9.88
CA ASP A 47 -87.15 -93.13 -9.08
C ASP A 47 -87.97 -94.14 -8.25
N GLY A 48 -87.29 -95.14 -7.69
CA GLY A 48 -87.90 -96.19 -6.87
C GLY A 48 -88.54 -97.35 -7.65
N VAL A 49 -88.55 -97.29 -8.99
CA VAL A 49 -89.08 -98.36 -9.87
C VAL A 49 -87.91 -99.19 -10.41
N VAL A 50 -87.97 -100.50 -10.21
CA VAL A 50 -87.02 -101.43 -10.84
C VAL A 50 -87.42 -101.64 -12.30
N MET A 51 -86.42 -101.58 -13.18
CA MET A 51 -86.57 -101.78 -14.62
C MET A 51 -85.51 -102.74 -15.13
N ASN A 52 -85.92 -103.62 -16.02
CA ASN A 52 -84.98 -104.38 -16.85
C ASN A 52 -84.53 -103.46 -18.00
N TYR A 53 -83.26 -103.50 -18.37
CA TYR A 53 -82.77 -102.81 -19.55
C TYR A 53 -82.05 -103.76 -20.51
N ALA A 54 -82.11 -103.41 -21.80
CA ALA A 54 -81.41 -104.09 -22.87
C ALA A 54 -80.79 -103.08 -23.84
N CYS A 55 -79.47 -103.15 -23.99
CA CYS A 55 -78.70 -102.36 -24.94
C CYS A 55 -78.90 -102.88 -26.37
N GLY A 56 -78.71 -101.99 -27.35
CA GLY A 56 -78.81 -102.33 -28.78
C GLY A 56 -80.22 -102.71 -29.24
N THR A 57 -81.23 -102.44 -28.41
CA THR A 57 -82.59 -102.94 -28.57
C THR A 57 -83.58 -101.78 -28.54
N TYR A 58 -84.59 -101.82 -29.41
CA TYR A 58 -85.73 -100.91 -29.41
C TYR A 58 -87.04 -101.70 -29.50
N ALA A 59 -88.16 -101.07 -29.18
CA ALA A 59 -89.47 -101.70 -29.22
C ALA A 59 -90.42 -100.99 -30.21
N LYS A 60 -91.30 -101.75 -30.83
CA LYS A 60 -92.34 -101.23 -31.73
C LYS A 60 -93.62 -102.05 -31.57
N ASP A 61 -94.72 -101.35 -31.39
CA ASP A 61 -96.08 -101.89 -31.42
C ASP A 61 -96.62 -101.89 -32.86
N GLU A 62 -97.41 -102.91 -33.21
CA GLU A 62 -97.96 -103.04 -34.58
C GLU A 62 -99.04 -102.00 -34.88
N THR A 63 -99.74 -101.49 -33.85
CA THR A 63 -100.84 -100.53 -33.98
C THR A 63 -100.41 -99.09 -33.79
N VAL A 64 -99.56 -98.82 -32.78
CA VAL A 64 -99.11 -97.46 -32.43
C VAL A 64 -97.67 -97.15 -32.82
N GLY A 65 -97.00 -98.07 -33.52
CA GLY A 65 -95.64 -97.86 -34.01
C GLY A 65 -94.63 -97.77 -32.87
N PHE A 66 -93.80 -96.73 -32.85
CA PHE A 66 -92.74 -96.57 -31.84
C PHE A 66 -93.23 -95.99 -30.50
N GLY A 67 -94.55 -95.84 -30.32
CA GLY A 67 -95.13 -95.22 -29.14
C GLY A 67 -94.98 -93.69 -29.14
N THR A 68 -95.16 -93.10 -27.96
CA THR A 68 -95.13 -91.64 -27.77
C THR A 68 -93.70 -91.13 -27.75
N VAL A 69 -93.40 -90.12 -28.58
CA VAL A 69 -92.04 -89.55 -28.69
C VAL A 69 -91.90 -88.32 -27.80
N HIS A 70 -90.99 -88.37 -26.84
CA HIS A 70 -90.61 -87.25 -25.98
C HIS A 70 -89.26 -86.67 -26.42
N LYS A 71 -89.25 -85.38 -26.77
CA LYS A 71 -88.05 -84.65 -27.22
C LYS A 71 -87.24 -84.01 -26.08
N GLY A 72 -87.55 -84.33 -24.82
CA GLY A 72 -87.02 -83.64 -23.63
C GLY A 72 -86.07 -84.45 -22.74
N ALA A 73 -85.79 -85.72 -23.04
CA ALA A 73 -84.88 -86.54 -22.23
C ALA A 73 -83.47 -86.55 -22.83
N ALA A 74 -82.53 -85.87 -22.16
CA ALA A 74 -81.14 -85.73 -22.58
C ALA A 74 -80.35 -87.04 -22.50
N ASN A 75 -80.83 -88.00 -21.72
CA ASN A 75 -80.18 -89.29 -21.51
C ASN A 75 -81.19 -90.41 -21.20
N ALA A 76 -80.70 -91.65 -21.20
CA ALA A 76 -81.53 -92.84 -20.97
C ALA A 76 -82.15 -92.87 -19.56
N LYS A 77 -81.48 -92.32 -18.54
CA LYS A 77 -82.01 -92.21 -17.18
C LYS A 77 -83.25 -91.32 -17.13
N GLU A 78 -83.19 -90.14 -17.75
CA GLU A 78 -84.35 -89.24 -17.83
C GLU A 78 -85.51 -89.88 -18.59
N CYS A 79 -85.21 -90.62 -19.67
CA CYS A 79 -86.23 -91.34 -20.42
C CYS A 79 -86.88 -92.47 -19.60
N ALA A 80 -86.07 -93.23 -18.86
CA ALA A 80 -86.55 -94.23 -17.92
C ALA A 80 -87.36 -93.60 -16.78
N GLY A 81 -86.96 -92.44 -16.26
CA GLY A 81 -87.69 -91.68 -15.23
C GLY A 81 -89.06 -91.17 -15.69
N LEU A 82 -89.14 -90.73 -16.96
CA LEU A 82 -90.43 -90.40 -17.59
C LEU A 82 -91.36 -91.62 -17.64
N CYS A 83 -90.83 -92.78 -18.03
CA CYS A 83 -91.61 -94.01 -17.99
C CYS A 83 -91.97 -94.39 -16.55
N ALA A 84 -91.03 -94.35 -15.60
CA ALA A 84 -91.22 -94.66 -14.18
C ALA A 84 -92.42 -93.90 -13.61
N SER A 85 -92.48 -92.60 -13.91
CA SER A 85 -93.51 -91.68 -13.47
C SER A 85 -94.87 -91.85 -14.17
N ASP A 86 -94.88 -92.35 -15.42
CA ASP A 86 -96.13 -92.60 -16.16
C ASP A 86 -96.67 -93.99 -15.82
N ALA A 87 -97.79 -94.05 -15.10
CA ALA A 87 -98.44 -95.31 -14.72
C ALA A 87 -98.90 -96.15 -15.92
N SER A 88 -99.13 -95.53 -17.08
CA SER A 88 -99.51 -96.23 -18.31
C SER A 88 -98.32 -96.77 -19.10
N CYS A 89 -97.11 -96.25 -18.86
CA CYS A 89 -95.89 -96.72 -19.53
C CYS A 89 -95.47 -98.08 -18.98
N GLN A 90 -95.37 -99.07 -19.87
CA GLN A 90 -94.87 -100.42 -19.55
C GLN A 90 -93.42 -100.60 -19.96
N ALA A 91 -93.04 -100.00 -21.09
CA ALA A 91 -91.69 -100.01 -21.60
C ALA A 91 -91.40 -98.72 -22.35
N GLY A 92 -90.12 -98.44 -22.53
CA GLY A 92 -89.68 -97.38 -23.40
C GLY A 92 -88.27 -97.63 -23.88
N PHE A 93 -87.84 -96.88 -24.87
CA PHE A 93 -86.45 -96.93 -25.30
C PHE A 93 -85.94 -95.53 -25.63
N TRP A 94 -84.65 -95.35 -25.40
CA TRP A 94 -83.95 -94.11 -25.68
C TRP A 94 -82.93 -94.31 -26.80
N SER A 95 -82.85 -93.34 -27.72
CA SER A 95 -81.91 -93.35 -28.85
C SER A 95 -80.78 -92.33 -28.63
N LYS A 96 -79.51 -92.79 -28.62
CA LYS A 96 -78.33 -91.90 -28.50
C LYS A 96 -78.20 -90.94 -29.67
N VAL A 97 -78.42 -91.43 -30.89
CA VAL A 97 -78.23 -90.64 -32.12
C VAL A 97 -79.25 -89.51 -32.21
N GLY A 98 -80.50 -89.77 -31.78
CA GLY A 98 -81.57 -88.78 -31.83
C GLY A 98 -81.75 -87.97 -30.55
N SER A 99 -81.17 -88.42 -29.41
CA SER A 99 -81.55 -87.98 -28.05
C SER A 99 -83.08 -87.96 -27.87
N LYS A 100 -83.74 -89.01 -28.37
CA LYS A 100 -85.20 -89.14 -28.36
C LYS A 100 -85.60 -90.27 -27.43
N CYS A 101 -86.62 -90.00 -26.64
CA CYS A 101 -87.26 -90.96 -25.77
C CYS A 101 -88.58 -91.44 -26.38
N TYR A 102 -88.82 -92.73 -26.34
CA TYR A 102 -90.00 -93.39 -26.91
C TYR A 102 -90.66 -94.21 -25.80
N LEU A 103 -91.92 -93.92 -25.48
CA LEU A 103 -92.68 -94.60 -24.43
C LEU A 103 -93.84 -95.41 -25.01
N LEU A 104 -94.03 -96.63 -24.51
CA LEU A 104 -95.02 -97.59 -24.96
C LEU A 104 -96.00 -97.90 -23.82
N ASN A 105 -97.28 -97.67 -24.08
CA ASN A 105 -98.33 -97.68 -23.05
C ASN A 105 -99.14 -99.01 -23.01
N GLY A 106 -98.53 -100.11 -23.45
CA GLY A 106 -99.14 -101.44 -23.47
C GLY A 106 -98.09 -102.53 -23.64
N SER A 107 -98.47 -103.80 -23.42
CA SER A 107 -97.56 -104.96 -23.49
C SER A 107 -97.51 -105.65 -24.86
N GLY A 108 -98.21 -105.12 -25.86
CA GLY A 108 -98.32 -105.70 -27.22
C GLY A 108 -97.15 -105.41 -28.16
N TYR A 109 -96.09 -104.76 -27.70
CA TYR A 109 -94.94 -104.40 -28.52
C TYR A 109 -94.02 -105.60 -28.80
N LYS A 110 -93.31 -105.53 -29.93
CA LYS A 110 -92.21 -106.44 -30.25
C LYS A 110 -90.87 -105.72 -30.10
N THR A 111 -89.89 -106.42 -29.55
CA THR A 111 -88.52 -105.90 -29.42
C THR A 111 -87.69 -106.28 -30.63
N TYR A 112 -86.90 -105.35 -31.12
CA TYR A 112 -86.01 -105.51 -32.26
C TYR A 112 -84.59 -105.20 -31.83
N HIS A 113 -83.69 -106.14 -32.05
CA HIS A 113 -82.29 -106.01 -31.73
C HIS A 113 -81.50 -105.69 -33.00
N ASN A 114 -80.76 -104.59 -33.02
CA ASN A 114 -79.95 -104.19 -34.17
C ASN A 114 -78.54 -103.74 -33.81
N LYS A 115 -78.07 -104.06 -32.60
CA LYS A 115 -76.78 -103.60 -32.02
C LYS A 115 -76.56 -102.09 -32.12
N GLY A 116 -77.64 -101.34 -32.28
CA GLY A 116 -77.63 -99.91 -32.51
C GLY A 116 -77.38 -99.11 -31.24
N THR A 117 -77.67 -97.81 -31.32
CA THR A 117 -77.50 -96.87 -30.21
C THR A 117 -78.77 -96.71 -29.37
N PHE A 118 -79.51 -97.81 -29.21
CA PHE A 118 -80.77 -97.86 -28.47
C PHE A 118 -80.58 -98.53 -27.11
N LEU A 119 -81.32 -98.06 -26.11
CA LEU A 119 -81.44 -98.69 -24.80
C LEU A 119 -82.93 -98.84 -24.52
N LEU A 120 -83.42 -100.07 -24.54
CA LEU A 120 -84.76 -100.44 -24.10
C LEU A 120 -84.76 -100.59 -22.58
N PHE A 121 -85.81 -100.14 -21.93
CA PHE A 121 -86.11 -100.41 -20.53
C PHE A 121 -87.58 -100.81 -20.37
N GLU A 122 -87.82 -101.73 -19.45
CA GLU A 122 -89.13 -102.31 -19.17
C GLU A 122 -89.37 -102.28 -17.67
N LYS A 123 -90.54 -101.81 -17.23
CA LYS A 123 -90.88 -101.82 -15.81
C LYS A 123 -91.00 -103.24 -15.30
N THR A 124 -90.50 -103.46 -14.09
CA THR A 124 -90.74 -104.69 -13.35
C THR A 124 -91.66 -104.42 -12.16
N THR A 125 -92.18 -105.49 -11.56
CA THR A 125 -92.98 -105.43 -10.32
C THR A 125 -92.12 -105.63 -9.06
N GLU A 126 -90.80 -105.43 -9.14
CA GLU A 126 -89.86 -105.68 -8.03
C GLU A 126 -89.68 -104.42 -7.14
N GLU A 127 -89.62 -104.59 -5.81
CA GLU A 127 -89.30 -103.51 -4.85
C GLU A 127 -87.77 -103.38 -4.64
N PRO A 128 -87.21 -102.16 -4.49
CA PRO A 128 -85.76 -101.95 -4.33
C PRO A 128 -85.24 -102.30 -2.92
N GLY A 129 -84.14 -103.08 -2.82
CA GLY A 129 -83.53 -103.54 -1.56
C GLY A 129 -82.66 -102.51 -0.82
N SER A 130 -82.54 -102.63 0.52
CA SER A 130 -81.85 -101.67 1.42
C SER A 130 -80.32 -101.84 1.51
N VAL A 131 -79.60 -100.75 1.86
CA VAL A 131 -78.13 -100.62 1.83
C VAL A 131 -77.59 -100.29 3.23
N ASP A 132 -77.41 -101.28 4.11
CA ASP A 132 -76.97 -101.05 5.51
C ASP A 132 -75.51 -101.47 5.83
N GLU A 133 -74.74 -102.09 4.92
CA GLU A 133 -73.42 -102.66 5.26
C GLU A 133 -72.17 -101.75 5.03
N CYS A 134 -72.31 -100.49 4.57
CA CYS A 134 -71.15 -99.63 4.20
C CYS A 134 -70.70 -98.58 5.24
N LYS A 135 -71.36 -98.45 6.40
CA LYS A 135 -71.19 -97.31 7.31
C LYS A 135 -69.86 -97.30 8.07
N ASP A 136 -69.48 -98.44 8.67
CA ASP A 136 -68.34 -98.49 9.60
C ASP A 136 -66.97 -98.30 8.92
N ARG A 137 -66.88 -98.67 7.64
CA ARG A 137 -65.64 -98.57 6.86
C ARG A 137 -65.34 -97.12 6.47
N VAL A 138 -66.38 -96.33 6.19
CA VAL A 138 -66.28 -94.89 5.86
C VAL A 138 -65.86 -94.07 7.09
N ASP A 139 -66.39 -94.39 8.26
CA ASP A 139 -66.09 -93.67 9.51
C ASP A 139 -64.63 -93.88 9.95
N SER A 140 -64.09 -95.08 9.77
CA SER A 140 -62.68 -95.41 10.04
C SER A 140 -61.71 -94.67 9.11
N THR A 141 -61.97 -94.67 7.80
CA THR A 141 -61.10 -93.97 6.82
C THR A 141 -61.15 -92.45 6.98
N THR A 142 -62.31 -91.90 7.33
CA THR A 142 -62.47 -90.47 7.62
C THR A 142 -61.64 -90.04 8.84
N SER A 143 -61.61 -90.86 9.89
CA SER A 143 -60.82 -90.59 11.10
C SER A 143 -59.32 -90.58 10.83
N GLN A 144 -58.82 -91.52 10.01
CA GLN A 144 -57.40 -91.54 9.60
C GLN A 144 -57.02 -90.32 8.75
N CYS A 145 -57.88 -89.92 7.81
CA CYS A 145 -57.66 -88.74 6.97
C CYS A 145 -57.56 -87.45 7.81
N ASN A 146 -58.42 -87.30 8.82
CA ASN A 146 -58.37 -86.15 9.72
C ASN A 146 -57.09 -86.13 10.57
N ALA A 147 -56.63 -87.28 11.07
CA ALA A 147 -55.38 -87.38 11.83
C ALA A 147 -54.15 -87.01 10.99
N GLU A 148 -54.07 -87.46 9.73
CA GLU A 148 -52.97 -87.08 8.82
C GLU A 148 -53.02 -85.60 8.43
N LYS A 149 -54.22 -85.05 8.19
CA LYS A 149 -54.42 -83.62 7.92
C LYS A 149 -53.88 -82.74 9.06
N ASP A 150 -54.14 -83.13 10.31
CA ASP A 150 -53.66 -82.37 11.46
C ASP A 150 -52.15 -82.51 11.65
N LYS A 151 -51.58 -83.69 11.36
CA LYS A 151 -50.12 -83.90 11.35
C LYS A 151 -49.42 -83.04 10.29
N ILE A 152 -49.99 -82.94 9.08
CA ILE A 152 -49.47 -82.08 8.00
C ILE A 152 -49.55 -80.60 8.41
N LYS A 153 -50.65 -80.17 9.03
CA LYS A 153 -50.77 -78.80 9.56
C LYS A 153 -49.72 -78.50 10.63
N GLN A 154 -49.51 -79.42 11.56
CA GLN A 154 -48.53 -79.26 12.63
C GLN A 154 -47.10 -79.19 12.07
N GLN A 155 -46.73 -80.10 11.18
CA GLN A 155 -45.43 -80.07 10.49
C GLN A 155 -45.26 -78.80 9.65
N GLY A 156 -46.30 -78.36 8.94
CA GLY A 156 -46.29 -77.12 8.17
C GLY A 156 -46.06 -75.89 9.06
N SER A 157 -46.71 -75.83 10.24
CA SER A 157 -46.52 -74.73 11.19
C SER A 157 -45.10 -74.72 11.79
N GLN A 158 -44.53 -75.88 12.11
CA GLN A 158 -43.17 -76.00 12.64
C GLN A 158 -42.11 -75.60 11.60
N LEU A 159 -42.29 -76.01 10.34
CA LEU A 159 -41.41 -75.60 9.23
C LEU A 159 -41.49 -74.10 8.96
N LEU A 160 -42.70 -73.53 9.00
CA LEU A 160 -42.88 -72.09 8.81
C LEU A 160 -42.20 -71.30 9.93
N GLN A 161 -42.36 -71.73 11.19
CA GLN A 161 -41.70 -71.09 12.33
C GLN A 161 -40.19 -71.18 12.21
N LYS A 162 -39.64 -72.36 11.91
CA LYS A 162 -38.20 -72.54 11.70
C LYS A 162 -37.65 -71.63 10.59
N CYS A 163 -38.40 -71.48 9.50
CA CYS A 163 -38.02 -70.59 8.40
C CYS A 163 -38.04 -69.10 8.81
N GLN A 164 -39.00 -68.70 9.65
CA GLN A 164 -39.05 -67.35 10.21
C GLN A 164 -37.88 -67.09 11.16
N ASP A 165 -37.57 -68.04 12.04
CA ASP A 165 -36.45 -67.93 12.98
C ASP A 165 -35.10 -67.84 12.24
N GLU A 166 -34.88 -68.66 11.22
CA GLU A 166 -33.67 -68.62 10.38
C GLU A 166 -33.54 -67.30 9.62
N LYS A 167 -34.66 -66.77 9.09
CA LYS A 167 -34.70 -65.45 8.44
C LYS A 167 -34.34 -64.35 9.44
N ASP A 168 -34.93 -64.34 10.62
CA ASP A 168 -34.69 -63.30 11.63
C ASP A 168 -33.26 -63.38 12.17
N GLN A 169 -32.72 -64.58 12.35
CA GLN A 169 -31.33 -64.79 12.71
C GLN A 169 -30.36 -64.29 11.61
N ALA A 170 -30.67 -64.55 10.34
CA ALA A 170 -29.88 -64.04 9.22
C ALA A 170 -29.92 -62.50 9.14
N ILE A 171 -31.09 -61.89 9.33
CA ILE A 171 -31.26 -60.43 9.36
C ILE A 171 -30.45 -59.83 10.52
N ALA A 172 -30.54 -60.40 11.72
CA ALA A 172 -29.78 -59.92 12.89
C ALA A 172 -28.26 -60.07 12.70
N GLY A 173 -27.82 -61.20 12.13
CA GLY A 173 -26.41 -61.44 11.80
C GLY A 173 -25.87 -60.45 10.76
N SER A 174 -26.62 -60.20 9.68
CA SER A 174 -26.25 -59.22 8.66
C SER A 174 -26.28 -57.78 9.19
N GLY A 175 -27.27 -57.43 10.02
CA GLY A 175 -27.39 -56.10 10.61
C GLY A 175 -26.22 -55.77 11.55
N SER A 176 -25.86 -56.70 12.44
CA SER A 176 -24.71 -56.53 13.35
C SER A 176 -23.38 -56.44 12.60
N LYS A 177 -23.19 -57.25 11.55
CA LYS A 177 -22.01 -57.17 10.70
C LYS A 177 -21.92 -55.82 9.96
N CYS A 178 -23.04 -55.34 9.43
CA CYS A 178 -23.09 -54.05 8.74
C CYS A 178 -22.78 -52.87 9.68
N GLU A 179 -23.32 -52.85 10.90
CA GLU A 179 -23.00 -51.79 11.87
C GLU A 179 -21.53 -51.86 12.33
N ALA A 180 -20.96 -53.06 12.51
CA ALA A 180 -19.53 -53.20 12.82
C ALA A 180 -18.62 -52.67 11.69
N GLU A 181 -18.94 -52.98 10.42
CA GLU A 181 -18.21 -52.47 9.25
C GLU A 181 -18.34 -50.94 9.14
N LYS A 182 -19.54 -50.39 9.38
CA LYS A 182 -19.80 -48.94 9.38
C LYS A 182 -19.01 -48.20 10.46
N ASP A 183 -18.92 -48.77 11.66
CA ASP A 183 -18.11 -48.19 12.74
C ASP A 183 -16.60 -48.29 12.47
N ALA A 184 -16.15 -49.36 11.81
CA ALA A 184 -14.76 -49.49 11.36
C ALA A 184 -14.40 -48.42 10.32
N ILE A 185 -15.24 -48.22 9.31
CA ILE A 185 -15.06 -47.18 8.28
C ILE A 185 -15.04 -45.78 8.89
N ARG A 186 -15.91 -45.51 9.88
CA ARG A 186 -15.92 -44.22 10.61
C ARG A 186 -14.61 -43.98 11.37
N LYS A 187 -14.08 -45.00 12.04
CA LYS A 187 -12.79 -44.90 12.75
C LYS A 187 -11.63 -44.66 11.79
N GLU A 188 -11.58 -45.40 10.68
CA GLU A 188 -10.54 -45.23 9.67
C GLU A 188 -10.61 -43.83 9.03
N SER A 189 -11.81 -43.35 8.69
CA SER A 189 -12.02 -42.01 8.16
C SER A 189 -11.59 -40.91 9.14
N ALA A 190 -11.87 -41.08 10.44
CA ALA A 190 -11.43 -40.15 11.48
C ALA A 190 -9.90 -40.13 11.63
N GLN A 191 -9.25 -41.30 11.57
CA GLN A 191 -7.80 -41.40 11.63
C GLN A 191 -7.12 -40.76 10.42
N LEU A 192 -7.65 -40.98 9.21
CA LEU A 192 -7.17 -40.34 7.99
C LEU A 192 -7.31 -38.81 8.07
N ALA A 193 -8.43 -38.31 8.58
CA ALA A 193 -8.65 -36.87 8.77
C ALA A 193 -7.65 -36.26 9.77
N GLU A 194 -7.40 -36.96 10.88
CA GLU A 194 -6.42 -36.52 11.88
C GLU A 194 -4.98 -36.53 11.33
N GLN A 195 -4.60 -37.56 10.58
CA GLN A 195 -3.29 -37.63 9.93
C GLN A 195 -3.11 -36.52 8.88
N ALA A 196 -4.12 -36.27 8.05
CA ALA A 196 -4.10 -35.19 7.07
C ALA A 196 -3.97 -33.81 7.74
N SER A 197 -4.68 -33.59 8.86
CA SER A 197 -4.56 -32.35 9.62
C SER A 197 -3.17 -32.16 10.23
N LYS A 198 -2.58 -33.21 10.83
CA LYS A 198 -1.21 -33.16 11.36
C LYS A 198 -0.17 -32.89 10.27
N GLN A 199 -0.33 -33.52 9.10
CA GLN A 199 0.55 -33.30 7.96
C GLN A 199 0.45 -31.87 7.45
N CYS A 200 -0.77 -31.33 7.33
CA CYS A 200 -0.99 -29.95 6.88
C CYS A 200 -0.32 -28.92 7.81
N GLU A 201 -0.42 -29.10 9.13
CA GLU A 201 0.25 -28.21 10.09
C GLU A 201 1.78 -28.34 10.05
N ALA A 202 2.31 -29.55 9.82
CA ALA A 202 3.75 -29.76 9.63
C ALA A 202 4.27 -29.06 8.36
N ASP A 203 3.58 -29.24 7.23
CA ASP A 203 3.92 -28.61 5.96
C ASP A 203 3.86 -27.08 6.05
N LYS A 204 2.82 -26.56 6.71
CA LYS A 204 2.67 -25.11 6.97
C LYS A 204 3.81 -24.56 7.81
N SER A 205 4.19 -25.24 8.89
CA SER A 205 5.33 -24.84 9.74
C SER A 205 6.65 -24.87 8.98
N GLN A 206 6.86 -25.89 8.15
CA GLN A 206 8.05 -26.01 7.31
C GLN A 206 8.12 -24.90 6.25
N ALA A 207 7.00 -24.61 5.58
CA ALA A 207 6.90 -23.53 4.58
C ALA A 207 7.18 -22.16 5.22
N LEU A 208 6.60 -21.87 6.39
CA LEU A 208 6.86 -20.64 7.13
C LEU A 208 8.34 -20.52 7.53
N THR A 209 8.95 -21.60 7.99
CA THR A 209 10.37 -21.61 8.36
C THR A 209 11.27 -21.36 7.14
N GLN A 210 10.96 -21.97 6.00
CA GLN A 210 11.71 -21.76 4.76
C GLN A 210 11.55 -20.32 4.24
N ALA A 211 10.32 -19.79 4.24
CA ALA A 211 10.05 -18.42 3.83
C ALA A 211 10.77 -17.40 4.73
N SER A 212 10.79 -17.63 6.05
CA SER A 212 11.52 -16.77 6.99
C SER A 212 13.03 -16.77 6.73
N LYS A 213 13.63 -17.95 6.50
CA LYS A 213 15.06 -18.07 6.16
C LYS A 213 15.41 -17.39 4.85
N GLN A 214 14.55 -17.53 3.84
CA GLN A 214 14.74 -16.87 2.55
C GLN A 214 14.65 -15.35 2.70
N CYS A 215 13.67 -14.85 3.43
CA CYS A 215 13.52 -13.41 3.69
C CYS A 215 14.75 -12.82 4.41
N GLU A 216 15.30 -13.54 5.40
CA GLU A 216 16.53 -13.10 6.07
C GLU A 216 17.75 -13.11 5.12
N ALA A 217 17.87 -14.11 4.26
CA ALA A 217 18.94 -14.18 3.26
C ALA A 217 18.85 -13.01 2.27
N ASP A 218 17.65 -12.75 1.72
CA ASP A 218 17.39 -11.66 0.77
C ASP A 218 17.66 -10.30 1.43
N LYS A 219 17.23 -10.12 2.68
CA LYS A 219 17.51 -8.91 3.48
C LYS A 219 19.01 -8.70 3.64
N ASN A 220 19.76 -9.73 4.02
CA ASN A 220 21.21 -9.63 4.22
C ASN A 220 21.94 -9.34 2.89
N GLN A 221 21.50 -9.96 1.80
CA GLN A 221 22.04 -9.68 0.46
C GLN A 221 21.76 -8.24 0.02
N ALA A 222 20.55 -7.72 0.24
CA ALA A 222 20.20 -6.34 -0.07
C ALA A 222 21.04 -5.34 0.75
N ILE A 223 21.23 -5.61 2.04
CA ILE A 223 22.08 -4.78 2.92
C ILE A 223 23.54 -4.78 2.43
N ALA A 224 24.09 -5.95 2.08
CA ALA A 224 25.46 -6.04 1.56
C ALA A 224 25.63 -5.32 0.21
N GLY A 225 24.66 -5.48 -0.70
CA GLY A 225 24.60 -4.77 -1.97
C GLY A 225 24.53 -3.25 -1.80
N ALA A 226 23.67 -2.77 -0.90
CA ALA A 226 23.57 -1.35 -0.59
C ALA A 226 24.86 -0.80 0.06
N GLY A 227 25.48 -1.55 0.98
CA GLY A 227 26.72 -1.15 1.65
C GLY A 227 27.89 -0.99 0.67
N SER A 228 28.08 -1.97 -0.22
CA SER A 228 29.12 -1.89 -1.27
C SER A 228 28.90 -0.75 -2.26
N LYS A 229 27.65 -0.50 -2.68
CA LYS A 229 27.30 0.64 -3.53
C LYS A 229 27.58 1.97 -2.83
N CYS A 230 27.19 2.09 -1.56
CA CYS A 230 27.43 3.29 -0.76
C CYS A 230 28.92 3.60 -0.59
N GLU A 231 29.76 2.59 -0.32
CA GLU A 231 31.21 2.82 -0.22
C GLU A 231 31.83 3.20 -1.59
N ALA A 232 31.36 2.62 -2.70
CA ALA A 232 31.81 3.01 -4.04
C ALA A 232 31.42 4.46 -4.38
N GLU A 233 30.19 4.89 -4.06
CA GLU A 233 29.74 6.27 -4.26
C GLU A 233 30.52 7.25 -3.38
N LYS A 234 30.79 6.89 -2.12
CA LYS A 234 31.60 7.69 -1.21
C LYS A 234 33.04 7.87 -1.70
N ASP A 235 33.64 6.83 -2.27
CA ASP A 235 34.99 6.93 -2.87
C ASP A 235 34.98 7.73 -4.17
N ALA A 236 33.91 7.68 -4.96
CA ALA A 236 33.74 8.53 -6.14
C ALA A 236 33.64 10.01 -5.75
N ILE A 237 32.81 10.34 -4.76
CA ILE A 237 32.67 11.72 -4.23
C ILE A 237 34.00 12.23 -3.68
N ARG A 238 34.78 11.38 -2.99
CA ARG A 238 36.13 11.76 -2.50
C ARG A 238 37.07 12.12 -3.65
N LYS A 239 37.04 11.36 -4.76
CA LYS A 239 37.86 11.65 -5.94
C LYS A 239 37.43 12.94 -6.62
N GLU A 240 36.13 13.18 -6.75
CA GLU A 240 35.58 14.41 -7.32
C GLU A 240 35.95 15.64 -6.49
N ASN A 241 35.80 15.56 -5.16
CA ASN A 241 36.21 16.64 -4.26
C ASN A 241 37.71 16.95 -4.33
N ALA A 242 38.55 15.91 -4.46
CA ALA A 242 39.99 16.10 -4.65
C ALA A 242 40.31 16.79 -5.98
N GLN A 243 39.59 16.46 -7.05
CA GLN A 243 39.74 17.12 -8.35
C GLN A 243 39.30 18.57 -8.32
N LEU A 244 38.16 18.87 -7.68
CA LEU A 244 37.68 20.24 -7.50
C LEU A 244 38.66 21.08 -6.68
N ALA A 245 39.26 20.51 -5.63
CA ALA A 245 40.30 21.19 -4.85
C ALA A 245 41.55 21.50 -5.69
N ASP A 246 42.02 20.55 -6.51
CA ASP A 246 43.15 20.76 -7.42
C ASP A 246 42.85 21.82 -8.49
N GLN A 247 41.64 21.80 -9.06
CA GLN A 247 41.20 22.83 -10.01
C GLN A 247 41.12 24.22 -9.36
N ALA A 248 40.55 24.31 -8.15
CA ALA A 248 40.46 25.57 -7.41
C ALA A 248 41.86 26.12 -7.07
N SER A 249 42.80 25.24 -6.69
CA SER A 249 44.19 25.64 -6.43
C SER A 249 44.87 26.18 -7.69
N LYS A 250 44.71 25.50 -8.83
CA LYS A 250 45.24 25.95 -10.12
C LYS A 250 44.65 27.29 -10.55
N GLN A 251 43.33 27.46 -10.39
CA GLN A 251 42.66 28.72 -10.73
C GLN A 251 43.14 29.87 -9.83
N CYS A 252 43.28 29.62 -8.52
CA CYS A 252 43.82 30.61 -7.59
C CYS A 252 45.22 31.07 -7.99
N GLU A 253 46.07 30.16 -8.47
CA GLU A 253 47.42 30.51 -8.92
C GLU A 253 47.41 31.32 -10.23
N VAL A 254 46.50 31.01 -11.16
CA VAL A 254 46.27 31.82 -12.37
C VAL A 254 45.80 33.23 -12.00
N ASP A 255 44.78 33.35 -11.14
CA ASP A 255 44.21 34.63 -10.72
C ASP A 255 45.25 35.49 -9.99
N LYS A 256 46.06 34.86 -9.12
CA LYS A 256 47.18 35.52 -8.43
C LYS A 256 48.19 36.08 -9.43
N ASN A 257 48.60 35.30 -10.42
CA ASN A 257 49.59 35.74 -11.41
C ASN A 257 49.03 36.84 -12.31
N GLN A 258 47.74 36.78 -12.65
CA GLN A 258 47.06 37.83 -13.38
C GLN A 258 46.98 39.13 -12.56
N ALA A 259 46.63 39.05 -11.28
CA ALA A 259 46.58 40.21 -10.38
C ALA A 259 47.96 40.86 -10.21
N LEU A 260 49.02 40.05 -10.10
CA LEU A 260 50.41 40.54 -10.04
C LEU A 260 50.79 41.28 -11.33
N THR A 261 50.48 40.70 -12.50
CA THR A 261 50.76 41.33 -13.80
C THR A 261 50.02 42.66 -13.96
N GLN A 262 48.76 42.71 -13.52
CA GLN A 262 47.96 43.95 -13.51
C GLN A 262 48.54 45.00 -12.56
N ALA A 263 48.97 44.59 -11.36
CA ALA A 263 49.61 45.50 -10.41
C ALA A 263 50.94 46.05 -10.94
N GLU A 264 51.78 45.22 -11.56
CA GLU A 264 53.04 45.63 -12.18
C GLU A 264 52.82 46.63 -13.32
N SER A 265 51.89 46.36 -14.23
CA SER A 265 51.56 47.29 -15.32
C SER A 265 51.02 48.63 -14.83
N LYS A 266 50.18 48.61 -13.77
CA LYS A 266 49.68 49.84 -13.14
C LYS A 266 50.79 50.63 -12.45
N CYS A 267 51.70 49.96 -11.74
CA CYS A 267 52.86 50.57 -11.10
C CYS A 267 53.79 51.25 -12.11
N GLU A 268 54.11 50.60 -13.23
CA GLU A 268 54.95 51.22 -14.27
C GLU A 268 54.23 52.40 -14.95
N ALA A 269 52.91 52.32 -15.16
CA ALA A 269 52.13 53.46 -15.67
C ALA A 269 52.13 54.67 -14.71
N GLU A 270 51.96 54.43 -13.40
CA GLU A 270 52.01 55.48 -12.37
C GLU A 270 53.42 56.09 -12.28
N LYS A 271 54.47 55.27 -12.34
CA LYS A 271 55.87 55.72 -12.34
C LYS A 271 56.19 56.58 -13.56
N ASP A 272 55.67 56.23 -14.74
CA ASP A 272 55.84 57.05 -15.94
C ASP A 272 55.02 58.35 -15.89
N ALA A 273 53.85 58.34 -15.24
CA ALA A 273 53.09 59.57 -14.99
C ALA A 273 53.86 60.52 -14.05
N ILE A 274 54.42 60.01 -12.95
CA ILE A 274 55.25 60.79 -12.02
C ILE A 274 56.48 61.36 -12.72
N ARG A 275 57.14 60.58 -13.60
CA ARG A 275 58.28 61.09 -14.40
C ARG A 275 57.88 62.25 -15.30
N LYS A 276 56.72 62.18 -15.96
CA LYS A 276 56.20 63.26 -16.80
C LYS A 276 55.86 64.50 -15.98
N GLU A 277 55.21 64.33 -14.84
CA GLU A 277 54.87 65.44 -13.93
C GLU A 277 56.14 66.13 -13.41
N ASN A 278 57.14 65.36 -12.96
CA ASN A 278 58.43 65.90 -12.51
C ASN A 278 59.16 66.65 -13.63
N ALA A 279 59.12 66.15 -14.87
CA ALA A 279 59.70 66.85 -16.01
C ALA A 279 58.99 68.18 -16.30
N GLN A 280 57.65 68.21 -16.21
CA GLN A 280 56.86 69.44 -16.36
C GLN A 280 57.15 70.45 -15.25
N LEU A 281 57.24 70.00 -14.00
CA LEU A 281 57.60 70.87 -12.86
C LEU A 281 59.01 71.44 -13.03
N ALA A 282 59.98 70.65 -13.50
CA ALA A 282 61.32 71.13 -13.78
C ALA A 282 61.35 72.17 -14.92
N GLU A 283 60.56 71.97 -15.97
CA GLU A 283 60.41 72.94 -17.06
C GLU A 283 59.76 74.24 -16.57
N GLN A 284 58.71 74.16 -15.76
CA GLN A 284 58.06 75.32 -15.15
C GLN A 284 59.01 76.09 -14.22
N ALA A 285 59.77 75.39 -13.38
CA ALA A 285 60.76 76.01 -12.50
C ALA A 285 61.87 76.72 -13.32
N THR A 286 62.28 76.14 -14.44
CA THR A 286 63.26 76.74 -15.35
C THR A 286 62.72 78.03 -15.98
N LYS A 287 61.50 77.98 -16.53
CA LYS A 287 60.82 79.17 -17.09
C LYS A 287 60.63 80.27 -16.04
N GLN A 288 60.27 79.90 -14.80
CA GLN A 288 60.14 80.86 -13.71
C GLN A 288 61.49 81.49 -13.32
N CYS A 289 62.57 80.70 -13.32
CA CYS A 289 63.91 81.20 -13.05
C CYS A 289 64.36 82.22 -14.12
N GLU A 290 64.09 81.93 -15.40
CA GLU A 290 64.36 82.85 -16.51
C GLU A 290 63.53 84.14 -16.38
N ALA A 291 62.24 84.03 -16.09
CA ALA A 291 61.37 85.19 -15.86
C ALA A 291 61.86 86.06 -14.68
N ASN A 292 62.23 85.45 -13.55
CA ASN A 292 62.78 86.16 -12.40
C ASN A 292 64.12 86.84 -12.73
N LYS A 293 64.97 86.18 -13.52
CA LYS A 293 66.25 86.74 -13.98
C LYS A 293 66.04 87.98 -14.85
N ASP A 294 65.07 87.94 -15.76
CA ASP A 294 64.76 89.09 -16.62
C ASP A 294 64.09 90.22 -15.83
N GLN A 295 63.22 89.90 -14.86
CA GLN A 295 62.65 90.88 -13.95
C GLN A 295 63.74 91.60 -13.12
N LEU A 296 64.73 90.86 -12.60
CA LEU A 296 65.87 91.44 -11.89
C LEU A 296 66.72 92.34 -12.79
N ARG A 297 66.92 91.96 -14.05
CA ARG A 297 67.63 92.81 -15.04
C ARG A 297 66.88 94.11 -15.31
N GLN A 298 65.55 94.05 -15.44
CA GLN A 298 64.72 95.25 -15.61
C GLN A 298 64.79 96.16 -14.37
N GLN A 299 64.68 95.59 -13.17
CA GLN A 299 64.81 96.35 -11.93
C GLN A 299 66.19 97.01 -11.80
N ALA A 300 67.26 96.30 -12.16
CA ALA A 300 68.61 96.85 -12.16
C ALA A 300 68.76 98.00 -13.18
N ALA A 301 68.18 97.88 -14.38
CA ALA A 301 68.19 98.94 -15.39
C ALA A 301 67.40 100.18 -14.95
N THR A 302 66.22 100.00 -14.32
CA THR A 302 65.44 101.10 -13.74
C THR A 302 66.18 101.78 -12.60
N ALA A 303 66.79 101.00 -11.70
CA ALA A 303 67.60 101.56 -10.61
C ALA A 303 68.79 102.36 -11.16
N ALA A 304 69.47 101.85 -12.19
CA ALA A 304 70.58 102.55 -12.84
C ALA A 304 70.14 103.90 -13.43
N SER A 305 69.00 103.95 -14.14
CA SER A 305 68.50 105.21 -14.71
C SER A 305 68.04 106.22 -13.63
N GLU A 306 67.47 105.74 -12.52
CA GLU A 306 67.18 106.58 -11.36
C GLU A 306 68.44 107.17 -10.72
N TYR A 307 69.51 106.39 -10.61
CA TYR A 307 70.79 106.87 -10.09
C TYR A 307 71.43 107.90 -11.03
N GLU A 308 71.41 107.66 -12.35
CA GLU A 308 71.89 108.64 -13.33
C GLU A 308 71.12 109.96 -13.24
N LYS A 309 69.79 109.90 -13.06
CA LYS A 309 68.96 111.09 -12.84
C LYS A 309 69.35 111.83 -11.55
N LYS A 310 69.53 111.11 -10.44
CA LYS A 310 69.98 111.71 -9.17
C LYS A 310 71.35 112.37 -9.28
N ILE A 311 72.28 111.78 -10.03
CA ILE A 311 73.60 112.36 -10.29
C ILE A 311 73.45 113.69 -11.05
N ALA A 312 72.62 113.71 -12.10
CA ALA A 312 72.34 114.93 -12.86
C ALA A 312 71.69 116.02 -11.99
N ASP A 313 70.70 115.66 -11.16
CA ASP A 313 70.02 116.58 -10.23
C ASP A 313 71.00 117.15 -9.19
N LEU A 314 71.91 116.32 -8.64
CA LEU A 314 72.97 116.75 -7.73
C LEU A 314 73.98 117.70 -8.39
N GLN A 315 74.37 117.45 -9.65
CA GLN A 315 75.23 118.36 -10.41
C GLN A 315 74.56 119.71 -10.69
N ALA A 316 73.26 119.72 -10.97
CA ALA A 316 72.48 120.94 -11.12
C ALA A 316 72.44 121.75 -9.81
N GLN A 317 72.20 121.09 -8.66
CA GLN A 317 72.25 121.73 -7.34
C GLN A 317 73.63 122.32 -7.03
N LEU A 318 74.71 121.61 -7.35
CA LEU A 318 76.08 122.11 -7.13
C LEU A 318 76.35 123.39 -7.94
N THR A 319 75.89 123.42 -9.19
CA THR A 319 76.02 124.58 -10.08
C THR A 319 75.23 125.78 -9.55
N GLN A 320 74.05 125.54 -8.97
CA GLN A 320 73.23 126.57 -8.33
C GLN A 320 73.87 127.12 -7.04
N CYS A 321 74.53 126.27 -6.25
CA CYS A 321 75.29 126.70 -5.06
C CYS A 321 76.53 127.53 -5.41
N GLN A 322 77.19 127.23 -6.54
CA GLN A 322 78.37 128.00 -7.00
C GLN A 322 78.02 129.41 -7.52
N ALA A 323 76.75 129.67 -7.87
CA ALA A 323 76.29 130.99 -8.33
C ALA A 323 75.98 131.98 -7.19
N ASN A 324 75.95 131.54 -5.92
CA ASN A 324 75.54 132.35 -4.77
C ASN A 324 76.55 132.27 -3.60
N VAL A 325 77.79 132.74 -3.81
CA VAL A 325 78.76 132.89 -2.71
C VAL A 325 79.18 134.35 -2.51
N PRO A 326 78.61 135.04 -1.51
CA PRO A 326 79.14 136.26 -0.91
C PRO A 326 80.35 135.99 0.01
N THR A 327 81.17 137.02 0.16
CA THR A 327 82.45 137.12 0.84
C THR A 327 82.46 136.76 2.34
N ALA A 328 83.61 136.24 2.77
CA ALA A 328 83.94 135.63 4.06
C ALA A 328 83.84 136.54 5.30
N LYS A 329 83.69 135.91 6.49
CA LYS A 329 83.83 136.51 7.82
C LYS A 329 84.78 135.67 8.70
N PRO A 330 85.62 136.27 9.56
CA PRO A 330 86.76 135.59 10.20
C PRO A 330 86.38 134.75 11.43
N VAL A 331 87.14 133.66 11.61
CA VAL A 331 87.05 132.63 12.67
C VAL A 331 87.72 133.11 13.97
N PRO A 332 87.19 132.78 15.17
CA PRO A 332 87.88 133.00 16.46
C PRO A 332 88.98 131.95 16.71
N ALA A 333 90.13 132.39 17.23
CA ALA A 333 91.26 131.53 17.58
C ALA A 333 90.92 130.48 18.66
N ILE A 334 91.19 129.21 18.38
CA ILE A 334 91.04 128.07 19.30
C ILE A 334 92.41 127.80 19.97
N ASP A 335 92.40 127.47 21.27
CA ASP A 335 93.60 127.08 22.03
C ASP A 335 94.23 125.81 21.41
N PRO A 336 95.55 125.79 21.09
CA PRO A 336 96.21 124.65 20.45
C PRO A 336 96.05 123.32 21.20
N ASN A 337 95.87 123.35 22.53
CA ASN A 337 95.64 122.14 23.33
C ASN A 337 94.23 121.54 23.14
N CYS A 338 93.31 122.28 22.52
CA CYS A 338 91.95 121.87 22.21
C CYS A 338 91.76 121.43 20.74
N GLU A 339 92.80 121.51 19.89
CA GLU A 339 92.74 121.04 18.48
C GLU A 339 92.90 119.52 18.33
N SER A 340 93.44 118.83 19.34
CA SER A 340 93.65 117.38 19.23
C SER A 340 92.36 116.59 19.51
N ASN A 341 91.94 115.74 18.57
CA ASN A 341 90.77 114.84 18.67
C ASN A 341 90.90 113.72 19.73
N SER A 342 91.86 113.83 20.65
CA SER A 342 92.02 112.89 21.76
C SER A 342 91.18 113.33 22.95
N TRP A 343 90.20 112.52 23.33
CA TRP A 343 89.38 112.73 24.54
C TRP A 343 90.23 112.94 25.79
N VAL A 344 91.40 112.28 25.88
CA VAL A 344 92.33 112.42 27.01
C VAL A 344 92.86 113.85 27.10
N ASN A 345 93.26 114.48 25.99
CA ASN A 345 93.78 115.85 25.98
C ASN A 345 92.68 116.89 26.21
N MET A 346 91.51 116.71 25.58
CA MET A 346 90.36 117.59 25.80
C MET A 346 89.95 117.66 27.28
N CYS A 347 90.06 116.54 28.01
CA CYS A 347 89.63 116.44 29.40
C CYS A 347 90.71 116.61 30.47
N SER A 348 92.00 116.70 30.10
CA SER A 348 93.11 116.85 31.06
C SER A 348 93.88 118.16 30.93
N SER A 349 93.94 118.77 29.74
CA SER A 349 94.83 119.91 29.46
C SER A 349 94.21 121.04 28.65
N CYS A 350 93.07 120.83 27.99
CA CYS A 350 92.30 121.91 27.35
C CYS A 350 91.48 122.69 28.40
N SER A 351 91.74 123.99 28.52
CA SER A 351 91.08 124.89 29.48
C SER A 351 89.69 125.36 29.02
N GLN A 352 89.35 125.15 27.74
CA GLN A 352 88.05 125.51 27.19
C GLN A 352 87.00 124.44 27.53
N ASP A 353 85.90 124.89 28.12
CA ASP A 353 84.75 124.03 28.46
C ASP A 353 83.59 124.19 27.49
N THR A 354 83.72 125.04 26.46
CA THR A 354 82.62 125.38 25.55
C THR A 354 83.16 125.60 24.15
N PHE A 355 82.55 124.95 23.15
CA PHE A 355 82.96 124.95 21.75
C PHE A 355 81.79 125.29 20.85
N VAL A 356 82.03 125.98 19.73
CA VAL A 356 81.00 126.20 18.71
C VAL A 356 81.34 125.35 17.49
N ILE A 357 80.49 124.39 17.16
CA ILE A 357 80.60 123.54 15.96
C ILE A 357 79.32 123.75 15.15
N ASP A 358 79.45 124.14 13.88
CA ASP A 358 78.33 124.47 12.99
C ASP A 358 77.30 125.45 13.58
N GLY A 359 77.80 126.48 14.29
CA GLY A 359 76.98 127.52 14.92
C GLY A 359 76.20 127.07 16.15
N LYS A 360 76.44 125.84 16.65
CA LYS A 360 75.85 125.31 17.89
C LYS A 360 76.90 125.24 18.98
N GLU A 361 76.52 125.70 20.18
CA GLU A 361 77.37 125.71 21.36
C GLU A 361 77.31 124.35 22.08
N PHE A 362 78.46 123.73 22.26
CA PHE A 362 78.65 122.45 22.95
C PHE A 362 79.47 122.68 24.21
N LYS A 363 78.99 122.19 25.35
CA LYS A 363 79.75 122.22 26.60
C LYS A 363 80.49 120.91 26.81
N LYS A 364 81.81 120.99 27.03
CA LYS A 364 82.64 119.84 27.39
C LYS A 364 82.22 119.30 28.75
N LYS A 365 82.06 117.98 28.86
CA LYS A 365 81.83 117.29 30.13
C LYS A 365 82.70 116.05 30.17
N CYS A 366 83.63 116.03 31.11
CA CYS A 366 84.61 114.95 31.25
C CYS A 366 84.17 113.95 32.33
N GLY A 367 84.59 112.68 32.21
CA GLY A 367 84.23 111.63 33.18
C GLY A 367 82.80 111.11 33.09
N VAL A 368 82.12 111.32 31.95
CA VAL A 368 80.77 110.80 31.67
C VAL A 368 80.78 109.90 30.43
N ARG A 369 79.98 108.83 30.44
CA ARG A 369 79.67 108.04 29.24
C ARG A 369 78.18 108.14 28.94
N THR A 370 77.83 108.34 27.68
CA THR A 370 76.46 108.25 27.20
C THR A 370 76.15 106.82 26.76
N VAL A 371 75.14 106.19 27.38
CA VAL A 371 74.54 104.93 26.89
C VAL A 371 73.12 105.27 26.44
N GLY A 372 72.96 105.49 25.14
CA GLY A 372 71.72 106.06 24.59
C GLY A 372 71.48 107.49 25.11
N ALA A 373 70.27 107.77 25.61
CA ALA A 373 69.87 109.10 26.09
C ALA A 373 70.15 109.37 27.59
N ARG A 374 70.88 108.50 28.29
CA ARG A 374 71.24 108.67 29.71
C ARG A 374 72.73 108.92 29.89
N GLU A 375 73.07 109.94 30.68
CA GLU A 375 74.44 110.21 31.13
C GLU A 375 74.75 109.40 32.39
N GLU A 376 75.81 108.61 32.37
CA GLU A 376 76.33 107.89 33.55
C GLU A 376 77.71 108.44 33.93
N GLN A 377 77.90 108.74 35.22
CA GLN A 377 79.14 109.24 35.78
C GLN A 377 80.11 108.07 36.02
N TRP A 378 81.30 108.11 35.43
CA TRP A 378 82.28 107.02 35.54
C TRP A 378 83.32 107.32 36.64
N LEU A 379 83.29 106.52 37.70
CA LEU A 379 84.39 106.40 38.67
C LEU A 379 85.31 105.24 38.22
N TYR A 380 86.62 105.50 38.20
CA TYR A 380 87.64 104.55 37.75
C TYR A 380 87.63 103.27 38.60
N ARG A 381 87.41 102.12 37.95
CA ARG A 381 87.22 100.80 38.58
C ARG A 381 88.55 100.22 39.07
N ALA A 382 88.80 100.34 40.37
CA ALA A 382 89.57 99.36 41.11
C ALA A 382 88.72 98.94 42.33
N SER A 383 87.63 98.20 42.10
CA SER A 383 86.92 97.38 43.10
C SER A 383 85.60 96.80 42.53
N LEU A 384 85.43 95.49 42.71
CA LEU A 384 84.15 94.76 42.91
C LEU A 384 83.23 94.67 41.67
N ILE A 385 83.12 93.52 40.97
CA ILE A 385 82.67 92.19 41.45
C ILE A 385 81.51 92.33 42.43
N ALA A 386 80.29 92.30 41.91
CA ALA A 386 79.11 91.70 42.56
C ALA A 386 77.88 91.84 41.64
N CYS A 387 77.05 90.79 41.64
CA CYS A 387 75.66 90.74 41.19
C CYS A 387 75.42 90.71 39.66
N LEU A 388 75.27 89.51 39.08
CA LEU A 388 74.02 88.73 38.98
C LEU A 388 72.97 89.39 38.08
N LYS A 389 72.78 88.81 36.89
CA LYS A 389 71.51 88.82 36.14
C LYS A 389 70.70 87.57 36.50
N PRO A 390 69.40 87.69 36.84
CA PRO A 390 68.42 86.63 36.72
C PRO A 390 67.64 86.70 35.38
N SER A 391 66.99 85.57 35.03
CA SER A 391 65.84 85.38 34.11
C SER A 391 66.02 85.80 32.64
N GLY A 392 65.69 85.05 31.61
CA GLY A 392 64.79 83.90 31.43
C GLY A 392 63.99 84.16 30.14
N CYS A 393 64.01 83.27 29.15
CA CYS A 393 63.00 83.24 28.08
C CYS A 393 62.97 81.91 27.32
N SER A 394 61.73 81.46 27.15
CA SER A 394 61.16 80.35 26.40
C SER A 394 61.60 80.24 24.93
N MET A 395 61.66 79.00 24.42
CA MET A 395 61.04 78.58 23.15
C MET A 395 60.88 77.05 23.14
N GLY A 396 59.62 76.58 23.10
CA GLY A 396 59.26 75.18 23.00
C GLY A 396 59.30 74.69 21.54
N THR A 397 59.78 73.47 21.35
CA THR A 397 59.68 72.68 20.14
C THR A 397 58.70 71.51 20.40
N LEU A 398 57.59 71.47 19.66
CA LEU A 398 56.71 70.31 19.57
C LEU A 398 57.26 69.36 18.51
N SER A 399 57.64 68.15 18.92
CA SER A 399 58.07 67.06 18.02
C SER A 399 56.88 66.20 17.61
N SER A 400 56.87 65.87 16.34
CA SER A 400 55.89 65.03 15.64
C SER A 400 56.02 63.54 16.04
N SER A 401 55.17 63.06 16.95
CA SER A 401 55.05 61.62 17.23
C SER A 401 53.66 61.11 17.65
N GLU A 402 52.56 61.81 17.35
CA GLU A 402 51.21 61.36 17.74
C GLU A 402 50.15 61.49 16.63
N ILE A 403 50.43 61.03 15.41
CA ILE A 403 49.37 60.70 14.44
C ILE A 403 49.71 59.39 13.74
N ARG A 404 49.29 58.27 14.35
CA ARG A 404 48.88 57.00 13.71
C ARG A 404 48.69 55.92 14.77
N MET A 405 47.53 55.89 15.40
CA MET A 405 46.92 54.66 15.97
C MET A 405 45.46 54.95 16.33
N MET A 406 44.57 54.83 15.34
CA MET A 406 43.16 54.45 15.51
C MET A 406 42.48 54.39 14.13
N ALA A 407 42.62 53.26 13.44
CA ALA A 407 41.65 52.77 12.46
C ALA A 407 42.00 51.32 12.08
N LEU A 408 40.97 50.46 12.06
CA LEU A 408 40.95 49.05 11.66
C LEU A 408 41.46 48.02 12.67
N ALA A 409 40.64 47.82 13.70
CA ALA A 409 40.45 46.52 14.34
C ALA A 409 39.00 46.05 14.13
N ILE A 410 38.65 45.64 12.90
CA ILE A 410 37.47 44.80 12.63
C ILE A 410 37.84 43.87 11.47
N ALA A 411 38.46 42.73 11.78
CA ALA A 411 38.54 41.57 10.89
C ALA A 411 39.01 40.36 11.70
N SER A 412 38.22 39.93 12.69
CA SER A 412 38.34 38.62 13.35
C SER A 412 37.11 38.43 14.25
N ASN A 413 35.97 38.10 13.66
CA ASN A 413 34.87 37.39 14.33
C ASN A 413 33.81 37.01 13.29
N THR A 414 34.07 35.91 12.60
CA THR A 414 33.03 35.08 11.98
C THR A 414 33.09 33.71 12.62
N GLU A 415 32.85 33.67 13.93
CA GLU A 415 32.15 32.54 14.52
C GLU A 415 30.65 32.80 14.30
N ILE A 416 30.17 32.43 13.10
CA ILE A 416 28.75 32.20 12.91
C ILE A 416 28.48 30.94 13.73
N ASN A 417 27.95 31.16 14.93
CA ASN A 417 27.19 30.18 15.65
C ASN A 417 26.09 29.70 14.70
N THR A 418 26.31 28.54 14.08
CA THR A 418 25.27 27.73 13.45
C THR A 418 24.40 27.15 14.57
N THR A 419 23.72 28.03 15.32
CA THR A 419 22.49 27.65 15.98
C THR A 419 21.55 27.29 14.85
N LEU A 420 21.43 25.98 14.61
CA LEU A 420 20.41 25.35 13.78
C LEU A 420 19.12 26.11 14.01
N ALA A 421 18.77 27.02 13.10
CA ALA A 421 17.56 27.81 13.21
C ALA A 421 16.42 26.81 13.09
N LYS A 422 15.87 26.42 14.24
CA LYS A 422 14.76 25.49 14.31
C LYS A 422 13.62 26.18 13.58
N MET A 423 13.26 25.67 12.39
CA MET A 423 12.14 26.20 11.60
C MET A 423 10.90 26.28 12.50
N PRO A 424 10.17 27.41 12.51
CA PRO A 424 8.94 27.51 13.26
C PRO A 424 7.94 26.43 12.83
N THR A 425 7.13 25.97 13.78
CA THR A 425 6.15 24.91 13.56
C THR A 425 4.76 25.29 14.04
N ALA A 426 3.73 24.91 13.30
CA ALA A 426 2.33 25.13 13.67
C ALA A 426 1.55 23.80 13.68
N PRO A 427 0.80 23.48 14.75
CA PRO A 427 -0.08 22.34 14.77
C PRO A 427 -1.33 22.59 13.91
N GLY A 428 -1.87 21.53 13.33
CA GLY A 428 -3.06 21.58 12.50
C GLY A 428 -3.57 20.20 12.11
N VAL A 429 -4.42 20.17 11.10
CA VAL A 429 -5.06 18.97 10.58
C VAL A 429 -4.89 18.89 9.07
N ILE A 430 -4.78 17.68 8.54
CA ILE A 430 -4.80 17.43 7.09
C ILE A 430 -5.66 16.21 6.78
N ASN A 431 -6.48 16.33 5.74
CA ASN A 431 -7.34 15.29 5.22
C ASN A 431 -7.02 15.09 3.75
N GLY A 432 -7.03 13.84 3.31
CA GLY A 432 -6.91 13.47 1.91
C GLY A 432 -8.01 12.51 1.50
N ASN A 433 -8.53 12.70 0.29
CA ASN A 433 -9.52 11.83 -0.32
C ASN A 433 -9.17 11.64 -1.79
N PHE A 434 -8.72 10.42 -2.14
CA PHE A 434 -8.20 10.08 -3.46
C PHE A 434 -7.06 11.00 -3.89
N ASN A 435 -7.29 11.81 -4.93
CA ASN A 435 -6.31 12.73 -5.48
C ASN A 435 -6.38 14.11 -4.85
N SER A 436 -7.34 14.39 -3.96
CA SER A 436 -7.54 15.71 -3.37
C SER A 436 -7.12 15.73 -1.91
N PHE A 437 -6.61 16.86 -1.43
CA PHE A 437 -6.32 17.05 -0.01
C PHE A 437 -6.59 18.49 0.43
N ASP A 438 -6.93 18.63 1.70
CA ASP A 438 -7.11 19.91 2.38
C ASP A 438 -6.49 19.84 3.78
N GLY A 439 -5.85 20.91 4.21
CA GLY A 439 -5.33 21.04 5.55
C GLY A 439 -5.53 22.44 6.11
N HIS A 440 -5.57 22.51 7.44
CA HIS A 440 -5.86 23.72 8.20
C HIS A 440 -4.91 23.84 9.38
N TRP A 441 -4.30 25.02 9.53
CA TRP A 441 -3.37 25.35 10.61
C TRP A 441 -3.69 26.73 11.17
N ILE A 442 -3.34 26.96 12.43
CA ILE A 442 -3.34 28.29 13.04
C ILE A 442 -1.89 28.76 13.16
N VAL A 443 -1.53 29.79 12.40
CA VAL A 443 -0.17 30.35 12.35
C VAL A 443 -0.25 31.79 12.81
N ASP A 444 0.43 32.12 13.92
CA ASP A 444 0.42 33.47 14.53
C ASP A 444 -0.99 34.07 14.71
N GLY A 445 -1.96 33.22 15.07
CA GLY A 445 -3.36 33.60 15.28
C GLY A 445 -4.19 33.76 14.00
N GLN A 446 -3.62 33.49 12.82
CA GLN A 446 -4.32 33.49 11.54
C GLN A 446 -4.68 32.07 11.11
N SER A 447 -5.87 31.91 10.51
CA SER A 447 -6.30 30.65 9.91
C SER A 447 -5.65 30.49 8.53
N VAL A 448 -4.81 29.47 8.40
CA VAL A 448 -4.08 29.19 7.15
C VAL A 448 -4.57 27.85 6.60
N GLN A 449 -4.99 27.86 5.34
CA GLN A 449 -5.51 26.68 4.65
C GLN A 449 -4.60 26.28 3.49
N PHE A 450 -4.32 24.98 3.36
CA PHE A 450 -3.66 24.42 2.20
C PHE A 450 -4.63 23.51 1.46
N ARG A 451 -4.85 23.74 0.16
CA ARG A 451 -5.68 22.85 -0.67
C ARG A 451 -4.89 22.43 -1.89
N GLY A 452 -4.97 21.17 -2.27
CA GLY A 452 -4.22 20.70 -3.41
C GLY A 452 -4.71 19.38 -3.96
N ASN A 453 -3.97 18.90 -4.95
CA ASN A 453 -4.18 17.59 -5.54
C ASN A 453 -2.86 16.83 -5.67
N PHE A 454 -2.91 15.54 -5.35
CA PHE A 454 -1.88 14.57 -5.68
C PHE A 454 -2.06 14.09 -7.13
N SER A 455 -0.94 13.74 -7.77
CA SER A 455 -0.92 13.13 -9.10
C SER A 455 -1.35 11.67 -9.04
N GLN A 456 -1.12 11.02 -7.91
CA GLN A 456 -1.52 9.65 -7.58
C GLN A 456 -2.82 9.65 -6.79
N SER A 457 -3.63 8.60 -6.95
CA SER A 457 -4.76 8.34 -6.06
C SER A 457 -4.26 7.72 -4.76
N VAL A 458 -4.69 8.26 -3.63
CA VAL A 458 -4.33 7.77 -2.29
C VAL A 458 -5.60 7.28 -1.58
N GLU A 459 -5.48 6.25 -0.75
CA GLU A 459 -6.57 5.90 0.17
C GLU A 459 -6.96 7.12 1.02
N GLN A 460 -8.23 7.20 1.41
CA GLN A 460 -8.70 8.29 2.27
C GLN A 460 -7.88 8.29 3.58
N PHE A 461 -7.29 9.43 3.92
CA PHE A 461 -6.49 9.58 5.13
C PHE A 461 -6.85 10.86 5.89
N GLN A 462 -6.58 10.84 7.18
CA GLN A 462 -6.73 11.98 8.06
C GLN A 462 -5.59 11.98 9.07
N SER A 463 -5.00 13.15 9.34
CA SER A 463 -4.09 13.36 10.45
C SER A 463 -4.62 14.51 11.29
N GLY A 464 -5.10 14.19 12.49
CA GLY A 464 -5.58 15.17 13.48
C GLY A 464 -4.47 15.87 14.27
N THR A 465 -3.22 15.46 14.07
CA THR A 465 -2.04 15.98 14.79
C THR A 465 -0.93 16.33 13.79
N ALA A 466 -1.30 16.95 12.67
CA ALA A 466 -0.35 17.36 11.67
C ALA A 466 0.44 18.59 12.16
N THR A 467 1.71 18.66 11.80
CA THR A 467 2.63 19.75 12.11
C THR A 467 3.13 20.34 10.80
N LEU A 468 2.92 21.63 10.61
CA LEU A 468 3.48 22.42 9.52
C LEU A 468 4.80 23.03 9.99
N GLU A 469 5.90 22.73 9.30
CA GLU A 469 7.19 23.41 9.40
C GLU A 469 7.28 24.42 8.24
N TYR A 470 7.64 25.67 8.54
CA TYR A 470 7.70 26.78 7.59
C TYR A 470 8.79 27.78 7.97
N ASP A 471 9.12 28.72 7.08
CA ASP A 471 10.12 29.77 7.34
C ASP A 471 9.46 31.02 7.96
N THR A 472 8.57 31.67 7.22
CA THR A 472 7.75 32.81 7.69
C THR A 472 6.30 32.68 7.22
N ILE A 473 5.37 33.38 7.86
CA ILE A 473 3.94 33.32 7.49
C ILE A 473 3.67 33.88 6.09
N GLU A 474 4.46 34.86 5.64
CA GLU A 474 4.35 35.46 4.32
C GLU A 474 4.70 34.47 3.20
N ASP A 475 5.51 33.45 3.51
CA ASP A 475 5.82 32.38 2.57
C ASP A 475 4.60 31.46 2.37
N LEU A 476 3.65 31.38 3.32
CA LEU A 476 2.43 30.56 3.23
C LEU A 476 1.34 31.21 2.35
N VAL A 477 1.73 31.77 1.21
CA VAL A 477 0.80 32.37 0.24
C VAL A 477 1.11 31.89 -1.17
N GLY A 478 0.07 31.39 -1.85
CA GLY A 478 0.15 31.06 -3.27
C GLY A 478 0.52 29.60 -3.57
N PRO A 479 0.94 29.31 -4.82
CA PRO A 479 1.09 27.96 -5.31
C PRO A 479 2.42 27.30 -4.90
N TYR A 480 2.32 26.01 -4.61
CA TYR A 480 3.40 25.14 -4.16
C TYR A 480 3.34 23.81 -4.93
N VAL A 481 4.51 23.27 -5.27
CA VAL A 481 4.66 21.95 -5.90
C VAL A 481 5.47 21.04 -5.00
N THR A 482 5.26 19.72 -5.09
CA THR A 482 6.03 18.76 -4.28
C THR A 482 7.54 18.92 -4.49
N ASP A 483 8.30 18.98 -3.40
CA ASP A 483 9.76 19.00 -3.46
C ASP A 483 10.28 17.59 -3.76
N THR A 484 10.85 17.41 -4.96
CA THR A 484 11.46 16.14 -5.39
C THR A 484 12.96 16.07 -5.13
N ALA A 485 13.58 17.14 -4.62
CA ALA A 485 15.02 17.17 -4.37
C ALA A 485 15.42 16.52 -3.03
N HIS A 486 14.47 16.31 -2.12
CA HIS A 486 14.69 15.79 -0.77
C HIS A 486 13.92 14.49 -0.52
N THR A 487 13.71 14.12 0.75
CA THR A 487 12.92 12.96 1.16
C THR A 487 11.57 12.95 0.43
N PRO A 488 11.21 11.87 -0.29
CA PRO A 488 9.97 11.81 -1.04
C PRO A 488 8.74 12.04 -0.16
N SER A 489 7.85 12.90 -0.64
CA SER A 489 6.53 13.05 -0.02
C SER A 489 5.78 11.73 -0.07
N HIS A 490 5.11 11.36 1.01
CA HIS A 490 4.34 10.13 1.10
C HIS A 490 3.21 10.23 2.12
N VAL A 491 2.23 9.37 1.93
CA VAL A 491 1.30 8.94 2.98
C VAL A 491 1.64 7.47 3.24
N GLY A 492 2.23 7.20 4.39
CA GLY A 492 2.58 5.87 4.85
C GLY A 492 1.42 5.18 5.54
N ASN A 493 1.66 3.96 6.01
CA ASN A 493 0.65 3.18 6.71
C ASN A 493 0.13 3.88 7.98
N THR A 494 0.98 4.65 8.67
CA THR A 494 0.62 5.30 9.96
C THR A 494 1.03 6.76 10.03
N ASP A 495 1.62 7.31 8.98
CA ASP A 495 2.18 8.65 8.95
C ASP A 495 1.93 9.37 7.62
N VAL A 496 1.99 10.69 7.64
CA VAL A 496 2.00 11.55 6.47
C VAL A 496 3.22 12.46 6.54
N VAL A 497 3.96 12.55 5.44
CA VAL A 497 5.10 13.45 5.28
C VAL A 497 5.02 14.08 3.89
N LEU A 498 4.71 15.36 3.82
CA LEU A 498 4.61 16.09 2.55
C LEU A 498 5.57 17.27 2.56
N SER A 499 6.43 17.36 1.55
CA SER A 499 7.38 18.44 1.34
C SER A 499 7.00 19.20 0.08
N PHE A 500 6.88 20.52 0.18
CA PHE A 500 6.55 21.36 -0.97
C PHE A 500 7.50 22.56 -1.08
N THR A 501 7.71 23.02 -2.31
CA THR A 501 8.52 24.19 -2.64
C THR A 501 7.73 25.12 -3.56
N ASN A 502 7.83 26.43 -3.34
CA ASN A 502 7.24 27.43 -4.24
C ASN A 502 8.24 27.88 -5.33
N HIS A 503 7.77 28.73 -6.24
CA HIS A 503 8.61 29.29 -7.33
C HIS A 503 9.79 30.15 -6.83
N ALA A 504 9.73 30.66 -5.59
CA ALA A 504 10.81 31.41 -4.95
C ALA A 504 11.80 30.52 -4.19
N GLY A 505 11.64 29.19 -4.26
CA GLY A 505 12.50 28.23 -3.57
C GLY A 505 12.22 28.07 -2.07
N LYS A 506 11.15 28.68 -1.56
CA LYS A 506 10.74 28.54 -0.15
C LYS A 506 10.10 27.19 0.07
N LYS A 507 10.47 26.54 1.18
CA LYS A 507 10.07 25.18 1.50
C LYS A 507 9.09 25.16 2.66
N VAL A 508 8.15 24.25 2.58
CA VAL A 508 7.26 23.90 3.69
C VAL A 508 7.20 22.39 3.82
N LYS A 509 7.03 21.92 5.04
CA LYS A 509 6.94 20.49 5.32
C LYS A 509 5.78 20.21 6.26
N ILE A 510 4.95 19.25 5.92
CA ILE A 510 3.83 18.79 6.72
C ILE A 510 4.17 17.38 7.19
N THR A 511 4.13 17.16 8.51
CA THR A 511 4.32 15.83 9.09
C THR A 511 3.17 15.50 10.05
N GLY A 512 2.79 14.24 10.18
CA GLY A 512 1.77 13.87 11.16
C GLY A 512 1.53 12.37 11.22
N SER A 513 0.95 11.90 12.32
CA SER A 513 0.44 10.52 12.42
C SER A 513 -0.98 10.45 11.88
N LEU A 514 -1.29 9.37 11.16
CA LEU A 514 -2.64 9.14 10.66
C LEU A 514 -3.57 8.73 11.81
N SER A 515 -4.80 9.24 11.78
CA SER A 515 -5.86 8.87 12.72
C SER A 515 -6.30 7.42 12.54
N PHE A 516 -6.22 6.91 11.30
CA PHE A 516 -6.46 5.52 10.97
C PHE A 516 -5.36 5.03 10.02
N PRO A 517 -4.80 3.83 10.25
CA PRO A 517 -3.83 3.27 9.33
C PRO A 517 -4.43 3.00 7.96
N ILE A 518 -3.66 3.25 6.90
CA ILE A 518 -4.02 2.87 5.52
C ILE A 518 -3.27 1.60 5.09
N ALA A 519 -3.78 0.93 4.06
CA ALA A 519 -3.29 -0.40 3.66
C ALA A 519 -1.85 -0.36 3.13
N GLU A 520 -1.51 0.66 2.33
CA GLU A 520 -0.23 0.74 1.63
C GLU A 520 0.37 2.15 1.67
N ARG A 521 1.70 2.21 1.80
CA ARG A 521 2.45 3.47 1.67
C ARG A 521 2.46 3.92 0.22
N SER A 522 2.06 5.16 -0.02
CA SER A 522 2.06 5.81 -1.33
C SER A 522 3.05 6.96 -1.37
N THR A 523 4.00 6.93 -2.31
CA THR A 523 4.87 8.07 -2.62
C THR A 523 4.14 9.04 -3.53
N LEU A 524 4.17 10.33 -3.21
CA LEU A 524 3.29 11.33 -3.80
C LEU A 524 4.06 12.43 -4.50
N THR A 525 3.48 12.92 -5.59
CA THR A 525 3.81 14.18 -6.24
C THR A 525 2.51 14.96 -6.44
N GLY A 526 2.55 16.28 -6.43
CA GLY A 526 1.35 17.07 -6.58
C GLY A 526 1.62 18.56 -6.44
N GLN A 527 0.51 19.29 -6.29
CA GLN A 527 0.54 20.73 -6.13
C GLN A 527 -0.59 21.18 -5.20
N GLY A 528 -0.37 22.29 -4.50
CA GLY A 528 -1.36 22.91 -3.64
C GLY A 528 -1.21 24.41 -3.61
N VAL A 529 -2.20 25.08 -3.03
CA VAL A 529 -2.22 26.53 -2.86
C VAL A 529 -2.49 26.82 -1.39
N TRP A 530 -1.65 27.67 -0.80
CA TRP A 530 -1.86 28.23 0.52
C TRP A 530 -2.75 29.48 0.46
N ILE A 531 -3.72 29.53 1.36
CA ILE A 531 -4.69 30.62 1.49
C ILE A 531 -4.71 31.04 2.96
N ILE A 532 -4.30 32.27 3.24
CA ILE A 532 -4.48 32.89 4.55
C ILE A 532 -5.89 33.48 4.59
N GLN A 533 -6.73 32.98 5.49
CA GLN A 533 -8.05 33.54 5.72
C GLN A 533 -7.89 34.77 6.61
N GLY A 534 -8.10 35.96 6.04
CA GLY A 534 -8.24 37.18 6.82
C GLY A 534 -9.43 37.04 7.76
N ASN A 535 -9.23 37.39 9.04
CA ASN A 535 -10.30 37.43 10.05
C ASN A 535 -11.42 38.39 9.67
#